data_AF-A0A2M9N1U2-F1
#
_entry.id   AF-A0A2M9N1U2-F1
#
_cell.length_a   1.000
_cell.length_b   1.000
_cell.length_c   1.000
_cell.angle_alpha   90.00
_cell.angle_beta   90.00
_cell.angle_gamma   90.00
#
_symmetry.space_group_name_H-M   'P 1'
#
loop_
_entity.id
_entity.type
_entity.pdbx_description
1 polymer ?
#
loop_
_entity_poly.entity_id
_entity_poly.type
_entity_poly.pdbx_seq_one_letter_code
_entity_poly.pdbx_strand_id
1 'polypeptide(L)'
;MHYLNLEPEKAWKEYIYGYFAHIYTDLRWIQTLYADFKKENIDDKEHIGYTYNQEVSQLEFELKRSQPWTDSILNKLKDSEGHAIPLFVEKSEVEQYRTIKLEWLLDERNEPKIELIYFTLDKVEMFIQDIAGELNTLFIPSEIHAHGG
;
A
#
# COMPACT_ATOMS: atom_id res chain seq x y z
N MET A 1 -6.52 13.60 14.83
CA MET A 1 -7.56 13.07 13.92
C MET A 1 -8.41 14.19 13.28
N HIS A 2 -7.79 15.31 12.85
CA HIS A 2 -8.51 16.49 12.35
C HIS A 2 -9.23 16.22 11.02
N TYR A 3 -8.61 15.45 10.12
CA TYR A 3 -9.16 15.15 8.79
C TYR A 3 -10.42 14.28 8.82
N LEU A 4 -10.58 13.36 9.80
CA LEU A 4 -11.78 12.52 9.91
C LEU A 4 -13.08 13.31 10.13
N ASN A 5 -12.98 14.51 10.70
CA ASN A 5 -14.13 15.32 11.07
C ASN A 5 -14.45 16.41 10.03
N LEU A 6 -13.70 16.46 8.91
CA LEU A 6 -13.98 17.40 7.82
C LEU A 6 -15.28 17.07 7.11
N GLU A 7 -15.59 15.78 6.95
CA GLU A 7 -16.86 15.31 6.39
C GLU A 7 -17.41 14.16 7.25
N PRO A 8 -18.74 14.12 7.50
CA PRO A 8 -19.34 13.10 8.37
C PRO A 8 -19.51 11.75 7.66
N GLU A 9 -19.36 11.71 6.33
CA GLU A 9 -19.68 10.59 5.47
C GLU A 9 -18.78 9.38 5.75
N LYS A 10 -19.37 8.19 5.70
CA LYS A 10 -18.64 6.93 5.92
C LYS A 10 -17.52 6.76 4.88
N ALA A 11 -17.82 7.05 3.62
CA ALA A 11 -16.85 6.95 2.52
C ALA A 11 -15.63 7.84 2.74
N TRP A 12 -15.83 9.08 3.20
CA TRP A 12 -14.75 9.99 3.57
C TRP A 12 -13.85 9.40 4.68
N LYS A 13 -14.46 8.89 5.75
CA LYS A 13 -13.70 8.30 6.87
C LYS A 13 -12.89 7.09 6.41
N GLU A 14 -13.50 6.19 5.62
CA GLU A 14 -12.82 5.03 5.03
C GLU A 14 -11.67 5.46 4.12
N TYR A 15 -11.86 6.50 3.30
CA TYR A 15 -10.81 7.07 2.46
C TYR A 15 -9.64 7.62 3.31
N ILE A 16 -9.92 8.41 4.35
CA ILE A 16 -8.88 8.95 5.24
C ILE A 16 -8.11 7.83 5.95
N TYR A 17 -8.80 6.80 6.45
CA TYR A 17 -8.12 5.63 7.04
C TYR A 17 -7.23 4.93 6.01
N GLY A 18 -7.72 4.71 4.80
CA GLY A 18 -6.94 4.12 3.71
C GLY A 18 -5.70 4.94 3.36
N TYR A 19 -5.84 6.27 3.29
CA TYR A 19 -4.72 7.17 3.01
C TYR A 19 -3.63 7.11 4.08
N PHE A 20 -4.01 7.19 5.36
CA PHE A 20 -3.03 7.07 6.45
C PHE A 20 -2.44 5.67 6.56
N ALA A 21 -3.22 4.62 6.31
CA ALA A 21 -2.72 3.24 6.26
C ALA A 21 -1.68 3.07 5.14
N HIS A 22 -1.90 3.66 3.97
CA HIS A 22 -0.95 3.66 2.86
C HIS A 22 0.37 4.33 3.25
N ILE A 23 0.33 5.56 3.77
CA ILE A 23 1.54 6.28 4.23
C ILE A 23 2.26 5.47 5.32
N TYR A 24 1.53 4.92 6.27
CA TYR A 24 2.11 4.13 7.35
C TYR A 24 2.83 2.89 6.81
N THR A 25 2.19 2.19 5.88
CA THR A 25 2.76 0.99 5.24
C THR A 25 4.02 1.33 4.46
N ASP A 26 4.04 2.43 3.71
CA ASP A 26 5.22 2.89 2.97
C ASP A 26 6.38 3.24 3.91
N LEU A 27 6.10 3.92 5.02
CA LEU A 27 7.10 4.23 6.05
C LEU A 27 7.67 2.94 6.66
N ARG A 28 6.81 1.98 6.99
CA ARG A 28 7.22 0.69 7.54
C ARG A 28 8.04 -0.12 6.55
N TRP A 29 7.66 -0.11 5.28
CA TRP A 29 8.40 -0.76 4.20
C TRP A 29 9.83 -0.20 4.10
N ILE A 30 9.98 1.12 4.16
CA ILE A 30 11.30 1.79 4.13
C ILE A 30 12.14 1.42 5.36
N GLN A 31 11.52 1.38 6.54
CA GLN A 31 12.19 1.11 7.81
C GLN A 31 12.57 -0.36 8.01
N THR A 32 11.93 -1.28 7.30
CA THR A 32 12.10 -2.72 7.46
C THR A 32 12.67 -3.33 6.19
N LEU A 33 11.84 -3.83 5.29
CA LEU A 33 12.23 -4.59 4.10
C LEU A 33 13.27 -3.85 3.23
N TYR A 34 13.07 -2.57 2.96
CA TYR A 34 14.03 -1.80 2.16
C TYR A 34 15.34 -1.54 2.92
N ALA A 35 15.28 -1.26 4.22
CA ALA A 35 16.46 -1.03 5.04
C ALA A 35 17.34 -2.30 5.13
N ASP A 36 16.71 -3.45 5.32
CA ASP A 36 17.39 -4.76 5.36
C ASP A 36 17.99 -5.10 4.00
N PHE A 37 17.21 -4.97 2.92
CA PHE A 37 17.70 -5.12 1.54
C PHE A 37 18.93 -4.24 1.28
N LYS A 38 18.89 -2.96 1.66
CA LYS A 38 20.00 -2.04 1.46
C LYS A 38 21.23 -2.38 2.29
N LYS A 39 21.04 -2.89 3.50
CA LYS A 39 22.13 -3.31 4.39
C LYS A 39 22.82 -4.57 3.85
N GLU A 40 22.04 -5.52 3.33
CA GLU A 40 22.54 -6.78 2.75
C GLU A 40 23.25 -6.58 1.41
N ASN A 41 22.93 -5.52 0.67
CA ASN A 41 23.44 -5.24 -0.68
C ASN A 41 24.29 -3.95 -0.75
N ILE A 42 24.97 -3.60 0.35
CA ILE A 42 25.68 -2.32 0.46
C ILE A 42 26.85 -2.16 -0.53
N ASP A 43 27.38 -3.27 -1.06
CA ASP A 43 28.51 -3.29 -1.99
C ASP A 43 28.07 -3.06 -3.46
N ASP A 44 26.77 -3.19 -3.77
CA ASP A 44 26.20 -2.97 -5.12
C ASP A 44 25.38 -1.68 -5.19
N LYS A 45 26.00 -0.56 -4.81
CA LYS A 45 25.31 0.75 -4.75
C LYS A 45 24.87 1.26 -6.11
N GLU A 46 25.52 0.84 -7.19
CA GLU A 46 25.23 1.32 -8.54
C GLU A 46 23.95 0.69 -9.10
N HIS A 47 23.60 -0.54 -8.70
CA HIS A 47 22.43 -1.24 -9.22
C HIS A 47 21.29 -1.40 -8.21
N ILE A 48 21.50 -1.06 -6.93
CA ILE A 48 20.49 -1.22 -5.88
C ILE A 48 19.10 -0.66 -6.22
N GLY A 49 19.03 0.51 -6.85
CA GLY A 49 17.76 1.13 -7.24
C GLY A 49 17.07 0.39 -8.38
N TYR A 50 17.84 -0.09 -9.36
CA TYR A 50 17.32 -0.90 -10.45
C TYR A 50 16.79 -2.25 -9.94
N THR A 51 17.59 -2.96 -9.14
CA THR A 51 17.22 -4.24 -8.53
C THR A 51 15.96 -4.11 -7.67
N TYR A 52 15.90 -3.09 -6.82
CA TYR A 52 14.71 -2.79 -6.02
C TYR A 52 13.46 -2.61 -6.90
N ASN A 53 13.55 -1.78 -7.93
CA ASN A 53 12.40 -1.50 -8.80
C ASN A 53 11.94 -2.75 -9.55
N GLN A 54 12.87 -3.58 -10.03
CA GLN A 54 12.52 -4.83 -10.71
C GLN A 54 11.83 -5.80 -9.76
N GLU A 55 12.37 -6.02 -8.56
CA GLU A 55 11.77 -6.98 -7.62
C GLU A 55 10.44 -6.50 -7.04
N VAL A 56 10.31 -5.23 -6.66
CA VAL A 56 9.02 -4.71 -6.19
C VAL A 56 7.97 -4.75 -7.30
N SER A 57 8.37 -4.46 -8.54
CA SER A 57 7.47 -4.61 -9.69
C SER A 57 7.03 -6.07 -9.87
N GLN A 58 7.96 -7.03 -9.81
CA GLN A 58 7.62 -8.45 -9.90
C GLN A 58 6.71 -8.89 -8.75
N LEU A 59 6.99 -8.43 -7.53
CA LEU A 59 6.22 -8.75 -6.33
C LEU A 59 4.75 -8.36 -6.47
N GLU A 60 4.45 -7.20 -7.06
CA GLU A 60 3.08 -6.78 -7.28
C GLU A 60 2.30 -7.77 -8.17
N PHE A 61 2.95 -8.32 -9.21
CA PHE A 61 2.34 -9.35 -10.05
C PHE A 61 2.17 -10.68 -9.29
N GLU A 62 3.14 -11.07 -8.45
CA GLU A 62 3.01 -12.28 -7.62
C GLU A 62 1.89 -12.15 -6.57
N LEU A 63 1.76 -10.99 -5.92
CA LEU A 63 0.67 -10.71 -4.99
C LEU A 63 -0.68 -10.74 -5.71
N LYS A 64 -0.76 -10.16 -6.91
CA LYS A 64 -1.96 -10.21 -7.74
C LYS A 64 -2.37 -11.64 -8.06
N ARG A 65 -1.42 -12.52 -8.39
CA ARG A 65 -1.67 -13.94 -8.71
C ARG A 65 -2.01 -14.79 -7.48
N SER A 66 -1.38 -14.54 -6.34
CA SER A 66 -1.51 -15.37 -5.13
C SER A 66 -2.78 -15.13 -4.34
N GLN A 67 -3.38 -13.94 -4.46
CA GLN A 67 -4.52 -13.54 -3.63
C GLN A 67 -5.87 -13.69 -4.38
N PRO A 68 -6.78 -14.57 -3.93
CA PRO A 68 -8.06 -14.83 -4.61
C PRO A 68 -8.99 -13.60 -4.72
N TRP A 69 -8.78 -12.61 -3.86
CA TRP A 69 -9.61 -11.41 -3.77
C TRP A 69 -9.13 -10.28 -4.70
N THR A 70 -7.96 -10.40 -5.34
CA THR A 70 -7.34 -9.29 -6.07
C THR A 70 -8.25 -8.74 -7.16
N ASP A 71 -8.78 -9.59 -8.04
CA ASP A 71 -9.62 -9.13 -9.15
C ASP A 71 -10.88 -8.38 -8.67
N SER A 72 -11.44 -8.79 -7.52
CA SER A 72 -12.57 -8.09 -6.91
C SER A 72 -12.17 -6.70 -6.44
N ILE A 73 -11.01 -6.57 -5.79
CA ILE A 73 -10.53 -5.27 -5.30
C ILE A 73 -10.11 -4.36 -6.44
N LEU A 74 -9.43 -4.86 -7.49
CA LEU A 74 -9.06 -4.05 -8.64
C LEU A 74 -10.28 -3.50 -9.38
N ASN A 75 -11.35 -4.30 -9.51
CA ASN A 75 -12.61 -3.83 -10.08
C ASN A 75 -13.28 -2.76 -9.22
N LYS A 76 -13.32 -2.94 -7.89
CA LYS A 76 -13.83 -1.90 -6.98
C LYS A 76 -13.01 -0.62 -7.03
N LEU A 77 -11.68 -0.76 -7.13
CA LEU A 77 -10.77 0.37 -7.22
C LEU A 77 -11.07 1.17 -8.50
N LYS A 78 -11.26 0.51 -9.64
CA LYS A 78 -11.58 1.14 -10.93
C LYS A 78 -12.79 2.08 -10.84
N ASP A 79 -13.83 1.65 -10.13
CA ASP A 79 -15.10 2.40 -10.04
C ASP A 79 -15.17 3.34 -8.82
N SER A 80 -14.14 3.36 -7.97
CA SER A 80 -14.10 4.21 -6.77
C SER A 80 -14.05 5.70 -7.12
N GLU A 81 -14.53 6.56 -6.23
CA GLU A 81 -14.34 8.00 -6.35
C GLU A 81 -13.03 8.42 -5.66
N GLY A 82 -12.24 9.28 -6.31
CA GLY A 82 -11.09 9.90 -5.66
C GLY A 82 -11.54 11.02 -4.73
N HIS A 83 -10.90 11.14 -3.58
CA HIS A 83 -11.08 12.28 -2.68
C HIS A 83 -9.79 13.12 -2.66
N ALA A 84 -9.92 14.42 -2.39
CA ALA A 84 -8.79 15.29 -2.14
C ALA A 84 -8.50 15.35 -0.65
N ILE A 85 -7.24 15.54 -0.27
CA ILE A 85 -6.87 15.93 1.08
C ILE A 85 -6.18 17.30 0.97
N PRO A 86 -6.85 18.38 1.42
CA PRO A 86 -6.32 19.73 1.28
C PRO A 86 -4.88 19.83 1.78
N LEU A 87 -4.04 20.50 0.98
CA LEU A 87 -2.58 20.68 1.18
C LEU A 87 -1.69 19.48 0.90
N PHE A 88 -2.24 18.28 0.65
CA PHE A 88 -1.43 17.08 0.41
C PHE A 88 -1.64 16.47 -0.96
N VAL A 89 -2.89 16.27 -1.38
CA VAL A 89 -3.20 15.63 -2.66
C VAL A 89 -4.53 16.14 -3.21
N GLU A 90 -4.55 16.46 -4.49
CA GLU A 90 -5.74 16.80 -5.23
C GLU A 90 -6.48 15.54 -5.70
N LYS A 91 -7.80 15.65 -5.88
CA LYS A 91 -8.62 14.55 -6.41
C LYS A 91 -8.10 14.03 -7.75
N SER A 92 -7.69 14.94 -8.63
CA SER A 92 -7.10 14.65 -9.94
C SER A 92 -5.85 13.77 -9.82
N GLU A 93 -4.97 14.05 -8.86
CA GLU A 93 -3.75 13.28 -8.63
C GLU A 93 -4.06 11.86 -8.17
N VAL A 94 -5.04 11.69 -7.27
CA VAL A 94 -5.50 10.37 -6.79
C VAL A 94 -6.09 9.55 -7.94
N GLU A 95 -6.98 10.15 -8.73
CA GLU A 95 -7.64 9.49 -9.85
C GLU A 95 -6.66 9.15 -10.99
N GLN A 96 -5.71 10.04 -11.25
CA GLN A 96 -4.65 9.81 -12.22
C GLN A 96 -3.73 8.67 -11.77
N TYR A 97 -3.27 8.69 -10.52
CA TYR A 97 -2.43 7.63 -9.98
C TYR A 97 -3.13 6.27 -10.03
N ARG A 98 -4.40 6.21 -9.62
CA ARG A 98 -5.23 5.00 -9.74
C ARG A 98 -5.25 4.48 -11.18
N THR A 99 -5.51 5.36 -12.15
CA THR A 99 -5.62 4.99 -13.56
C THR A 99 -4.31 4.40 -14.06
N ILE A 100 -3.19 5.10 -13.84
CA ILE A 100 -1.84 4.64 -14.22
C ILE A 100 -1.53 3.29 -13.57
N LYS A 101 -1.84 3.13 -12.27
CA LYS A 101 -1.54 1.91 -11.52
C LYS A 101 -2.35 0.71 -12.02
N LEU A 102 -3.65 0.91 -12.28
CA LEU A 102 -4.50 -0.13 -12.85
C LEU A 102 -4.06 -0.52 -14.27
N GLU A 103 -3.80 0.45 -15.14
CA GLU A 103 -3.29 0.19 -16.49
C GLU A 103 -1.98 -0.59 -16.45
N TRP A 104 -1.08 -0.23 -15.53
CA TRP A 104 0.20 -0.91 -15.37
C TRP A 104 0.03 -2.36 -14.90
N LEU A 105 -0.77 -2.59 -13.84
CA LEU A 105 -1.00 -3.91 -13.23
C LEU A 105 -1.81 -4.87 -14.12
N LEU A 106 -2.67 -4.34 -14.99
CA LEU A 106 -3.54 -5.14 -15.87
C LEU A 106 -2.86 -5.51 -17.19
N ASP A 107 -1.71 -4.92 -17.50
CA ASP A 107 -0.93 -5.24 -18.70
C ASP A 107 0.25 -6.17 -18.34
N GLU A 108 0.12 -7.45 -18.68
CA GLU A 108 1.14 -8.49 -18.44
C GLU A 108 2.49 -8.20 -19.11
N ARG A 109 2.54 -7.26 -20.07
CA ARG A 109 3.81 -6.83 -20.69
C ARG A 109 4.67 -6.00 -19.73
N ASN A 110 4.08 -5.46 -18.67
CA ASN A 110 4.79 -4.70 -17.64
C ASN A 110 5.45 -5.58 -16.58
N GLU A 111 5.13 -6.88 -16.55
CA GLU A 111 5.75 -7.81 -15.61
C GLU A 111 7.24 -8.00 -15.95
N PRO A 112 8.16 -7.80 -14.99
CA PRO A 112 9.60 -8.03 -15.18
C PRO A 112 9.96 -9.47 -15.57
N LYS A 113 9.17 -10.45 -15.09
CA LYS A 113 9.36 -11.90 -15.27
C LYS A 113 10.68 -12.39 -14.70
N ILE A 114 10.99 -11.91 -13.50
CA ILE A 114 12.17 -12.33 -12.73
C ILE A 114 11.75 -13.14 -11.51
N GLU A 115 12.70 -13.83 -10.91
CA GLU A 115 12.50 -14.48 -9.60
C GLU A 115 12.68 -13.45 -8.48
N LEU A 116 11.88 -13.55 -7.42
CA LEU A 116 12.04 -12.75 -6.21
C LEU A 116 13.17 -13.32 -5.36
N ILE A 117 14.25 -12.57 -5.19
CA ILE A 117 15.42 -12.98 -4.38
C ILE A 117 15.43 -12.23 -3.06
N TYR A 118 15.21 -10.92 -3.08
CA TYR A 118 15.30 -10.04 -1.91
C TYR A 118 13.93 -9.85 -1.22
N PHE A 119 12.88 -9.64 -2.01
CA PHE A 119 11.51 -9.40 -1.55
C PHE A 119 10.62 -10.64 -1.80
N THR A 120 11.02 -11.78 -1.25
CA THR A 120 10.28 -13.04 -1.39
C THR A 120 8.87 -12.94 -0.81
N LEU A 121 7.95 -13.76 -1.32
CA LEU A 121 6.56 -13.80 -0.84
C LEU A 121 6.48 -14.06 0.67
N ASP A 122 7.30 -14.94 1.22
CA ASP A 122 7.31 -15.21 2.67
C ASP A 122 7.69 -13.98 3.49
N LYS A 123 8.73 -13.23 3.08
CA LYS A 123 9.14 -11.99 3.75
C LYS A 123 8.03 -10.94 3.70
N VAL A 124 7.36 -10.84 2.56
CA VAL A 124 6.29 -9.86 2.33
C VAL A 124 5.02 -10.25 3.08
N GLU A 125 4.67 -11.53 3.14
CA GLU A 125 3.53 -12.02 3.93
C GLU A 125 3.74 -11.74 5.41
N MET A 126 4.93 -12.01 5.95
CA MET A 126 5.27 -11.64 7.34
C MET A 126 5.10 -10.14 7.57
N PHE A 127 5.61 -9.31 6.67
CA PHE A 127 5.42 -7.86 6.72
C PHE A 127 3.93 -7.47 6.72
N ILE A 128 3.11 -8.07 5.84
CA ILE A 128 1.67 -7.81 5.78
C ILE A 128 1.00 -8.14 7.12
N GLN A 129 1.30 -9.30 7.70
CA GLN A 129 0.71 -9.71 8.98
C GLN A 129 1.11 -8.79 10.13
N ASP A 130 2.40 -8.43 10.21
CA ASP A 130 2.91 -7.53 11.25
C ASP A 130 2.27 -6.14 11.14
N ILE A 131 2.28 -5.56 9.94
CA ILE A 131 1.73 -4.21 9.71
C ILE A 131 0.20 -4.20 9.85
N ALA A 132 -0.50 -5.26 9.44
CA ALA A 132 -1.94 -5.37 9.70
C ALA A 132 -2.24 -5.40 11.21
N GLY A 133 -1.43 -6.10 12.02
CA GLY A 133 -1.54 -6.10 13.48
C GLY A 133 -1.31 -4.72 14.09
N GLU A 134 -0.31 -3.99 13.61
CA GLU A 134 -0.02 -2.62 14.04
C GLU A 134 -1.14 -1.65 13.66
N LEU A 135 -1.59 -1.68 12.40
CA LEU A 135 -2.69 -0.86 11.90
C LEU A 135 -3.98 -1.12 12.68
N ASN A 136 -4.29 -2.39 12.99
CA ASN A 136 -5.43 -2.74 13.83
C ASN A 136 -5.33 -2.11 15.21
N THR A 137 -4.14 -2.03 15.80
CA THR A 137 -3.93 -1.40 17.12
C THR A 137 -4.02 0.13 17.05
N LEU A 138 -3.49 0.73 15.98
CA LEU A 138 -3.46 2.18 15.78
C LEU A 138 -4.81 2.77 15.38
N PHE A 139 -5.62 2.02 14.64
CA PHE A 139 -6.90 2.46 14.11
C PHE A 139 -8.11 1.90 14.85
N ILE A 140 -7.94 1.30 16.05
CA ILE A 140 -9.08 1.02 16.93
C ILE A 140 -9.79 2.36 17.20
N PRO A 141 -11.06 2.53 16.81
CA PRO A 141 -11.80 3.71 17.17
C PRO A 141 -11.92 3.73 18.69
N SER A 142 -11.32 4.73 19.34
CA SER A 142 -11.56 5.03 20.75
C SER A 142 -12.96 5.64 20.94
N GLU A 143 -14.01 4.89 20.56
CA GLU A 143 -15.43 5.21 20.76
C GLU A 143 -16.27 3.98 21.20
N ILE A 144 -15.65 2.99 21.87
CA ILE A 144 -16.41 1.94 22.58
C ILE A 144 -15.89 1.79 24.02
N HIS A 145 -15.76 2.89 24.76
CA HIS A 145 -15.74 2.88 26.24
C HIS A 145 -16.22 4.22 26.82
N ALA A 146 -17.45 4.61 26.51
CA ALA A 146 -18.30 5.52 27.28
C ALA A 146 -19.71 5.39 26.68
N HIS A 147 -20.60 4.55 27.19
CA HIS A 147 -21.34 4.78 28.41
C HIS A 147 -21.70 3.44 29.08
N GLY A 148 -21.02 3.12 30.17
CA GLY A 148 -21.53 2.25 31.21
C GLY A 148 -21.62 3.08 32.48
N GLY A 149 -22.77 3.73 32.68
CA GLY A 149 -23.16 4.45 33.88
C GLY A 149 -24.60 4.09 34.22
#